data_AF-A0A943HMK2-F1
#
_entry.id   AF-A0A943HMK2-F1
#
_cell.length_a   1.000
_cell.length_b   1.000
_cell.length_c   1.000
_cell.angle_alpha   90.00
_cell.angle_beta   90.00
_cell.angle_gamma   90.00
#
_symmetry.space_group_name_H-M   'P 1'
#
loop_
_entity.id
_entity.type
_entity.pdbx_description
1 polymer ?
#
loop_
_entity_poly.entity_id
_entity_poly.type
_entity_poly.pdbx_seq_one_letter_code
_entity_poly.pdbx_strand_id
1 'polypeptide(L)'
;MNLSISIKERFFKGRPFITEKARGSNALKRDYTSDDQLYDFLDDARCELEKAVLTFNELTDEKAIDYASYNLLAARAKYSYLLKLAKEKKLSL
;
A
#
# COMPACT_ATOMS: atom_id res chain seq x y z
N MET A 1 -21.51 -16.53 -17.63
CA MET A 1 -20.72 -16.52 -16.39
C MET A 1 -19.26 -16.64 -16.77
N ASN A 2 -18.39 -15.89 -16.07
CA ASN A 2 -16.95 -16.11 -15.85
C ASN A 2 -16.19 -14.77 -15.87
N LEU A 3 -16.31 -14.01 -14.77
CA LEU A 3 -15.35 -12.99 -14.38
C LEU A 3 -14.63 -13.49 -13.13
N SER A 4 -13.44 -14.06 -13.27
CA SER A 4 -12.53 -14.26 -12.13
C SER A 4 -11.17 -14.81 -12.56
N ILE A 5 -10.39 -13.98 -13.26
CA ILE A 5 -8.94 -14.15 -13.34
C ILE A 5 -8.36 -12.74 -13.26
N SER A 6 -7.50 -12.34 -12.34
CA SER A 6 -7.00 -12.91 -11.09
C SER A 6 -6.36 -11.70 -10.40
N ILE A 7 -7.11 -11.01 -9.54
CA ILE A 7 -6.55 -9.94 -8.71
C ILE A 7 -5.39 -10.51 -7.86
N LYS A 8 -5.41 -11.81 -7.56
CA LYS A 8 -4.41 -12.55 -6.81
C LYS A 8 -3.01 -12.58 -7.45
N GLU A 9 -2.87 -12.51 -8.79
CA GLU A 9 -1.54 -12.60 -9.41
C GLU A 9 -0.68 -11.34 -9.26
N ARG A 10 -1.28 -10.18 -8.94
CA ARG A 10 -0.50 -8.95 -8.68
C ARG A 10 0.10 -8.89 -7.27
N PHE A 11 -0.29 -9.77 -6.35
CA PHE A 11 0.07 -9.66 -4.93
C PHE A 11 1.40 -10.32 -4.53
N PHE A 12 1.98 -11.19 -5.37
CA PHE A 12 3.15 -11.99 -4.98
C PHE A 12 4.52 -11.42 -5.39
N LYS A 13 4.55 -10.33 -6.16
CA LYS A 13 5.79 -9.59 -6.39
C LYS A 13 5.77 -8.38 -5.46
N GLY A 14 6.34 -8.54 -4.26
CA GLY A 14 6.66 -7.38 -3.42
C GLY A 14 7.32 -6.32 -4.30
N ARG A 15 6.89 -5.06 -4.19
CA ARG A 15 7.56 -3.94 -4.87
C ARG A 15 9.06 -4.10 -4.57
N PRO A 16 9.94 -4.20 -5.58
CA PRO A 16 11.36 -4.11 -5.30
C PRO A 16 11.59 -2.77 -4.64
N PHE A 17 12.31 -2.77 -3.52
CA PHE A 17 12.90 -1.57 -2.97
C PHE A 17 13.67 -0.91 -4.12
N ILE A 18 13.18 0.22 -4.63
CA ILE A 18 13.76 0.85 -5.82
C ILE A 18 15.05 1.54 -5.37
N THR A 19 16.14 0.78 -5.33
CA THR A 19 17.43 1.31 -5.74
C THR A 19 17.46 1.24 -7.27
N GLU A 20 17.78 2.38 -7.90
CA GLU A 20 18.00 2.59 -9.33
C GLU A 20 18.11 1.34 -10.22
N LYS A 21 17.24 1.23 -11.25
CA LYS A 21 17.71 1.18 -12.65
C LYS A 21 16.60 1.19 -13.70
N ALA A 22 16.73 2.17 -14.59
CA ALA A 22 16.46 2.20 -16.03
C ALA A 22 15.37 1.26 -16.59
N ARG A 23 14.19 1.83 -16.87
CA ARG A 23 13.26 1.31 -17.88
C ARG A 23 12.74 2.44 -18.77
N GLY A 24 13.07 2.35 -20.06
CA GLY A 24 12.25 2.88 -21.15
C GLY A 24 12.38 4.37 -21.46
N SER A 25 12.98 4.67 -22.60
CA SER A 25 13.17 5.99 -23.20
C SER A 25 11.84 6.71 -23.51
N ASN A 26 11.77 7.99 -23.13
CA ASN A 26 10.93 9.06 -23.70
C ASN A 26 9.41 9.10 -23.44
N ALA A 27 8.96 8.95 -22.19
CA ALA A 27 7.67 9.51 -21.76
C ALA A 27 7.92 10.53 -20.64
N LEU A 28 7.95 11.81 -21.02
CA LEU A 28 7.87 13.02 -20.18
C LEU A 28 8.60 12.92 -18.81
N LYS A 29 9.84 13.42 -18.74
CA LYS A 29 10.48 13.85 -17.48
C LYS A 29 9.66 14.99 -16.87
N ARG A 30 8.51 14.68 -16.29
CA ARG A 30 7.88 15.52 -15.28
C ARG A 30 8.63 15.24 -13.99
N ASP A 31 9.11 16.30 -13.34
CA ASP A 31 9.77 16.15 -12.05
C ASP A 31 8.81 15.47 -11.08
N TYR A 32 9.28 14.40 -10.44
CA TYR A 32 8.53 13.65 -9.45
C TYR A 32 8.33 14.55 -8.23
N THR A 33 7.07 14.91 -7.98
CA THR A 33 6.73 15.90 -6.95
C THR A 33 6.54 15.23 -5.59
N SER A 34 6.55 16.05 -4.53
CA SER A 34 6.20 15.57 -3.18
C SER A 34 4.76 15.02 -3.10
N ASP A 35 3.89 15.43 -4.02
CA ASP A 35 2.51 14.99 -4.04
C ASP A 35 2.40 13.62 -4.74
N ASP A 36 3.18 13.39 -5.80
CA ASP A 36 3.32 12.07 -6.43
C ASP A 36 3.86 11.03 -5.41
N GLN A 37 4.82 11.43 -4.58
CA GLN A 37 5.30 10.62 -3.45
C GLN A 37 4.21 10.29 -2.44
N LEU A 38 3.37 11.26 -2.12
CA LEU A 38 2.28 11.06 -1.17
C LEU A 38 1.22 10.10 -1.73
N TYR A 39 0.94 10.16 -3.04
CA TYR A 39 0.07 9.18 -3.71
C TYR A 39 0.65 7.77 -3.65
N ASP A 40 1.94 7.60 -3.95
CA ASP A 40 2.60 6.29 -3.82
C ASP A 40 2.53 5.74 -2.39
N PHE A 41 2.79 6.58 -1.38
CA PHE A 41 2.70 6.17 0.03
C PHE A 41 1.27 5.82 0.44
N LEU A 42 0.26 6.50 -0.10
CA LEU A 42 -1.15 6.19 0.16
C LEU A 42 -1.55 4.84 -0.42
N ASP A 43 -1.15 4.57 -1.67
CA ASP A 43 -1.43 3.28 -2.32
C ASP A 43 -0.74 2.13 -1.58
N ASP A 44 0.52 2.32 -1.19
CA ASP A 44 1.27 1.33 -0.43
C ASP A 44 0.65 1.12 0.97
N ALA A 45 0.28 2.18 1.68
CA ALA A 45 -0.37 2.08 2.99
C ALA A 45 -1.76 1.43 2.92
N ARG A 46 -2.52 1.64 1.83
CA ARG A 46 -3.78 0.94 1.60
C ARG A 46 -3.56 -0.56 1.42
N CYS A 47 -2.58 -0.93 0.60
CA CYS A 47 -2.21 -2.33 0.38
C CYS A 47 -1.72 -3.00 1.68
N GLU A 48 -0.92 -2.30 2.49
CA GLU A 48 -0.48 -2.78 3.80
C GLU A 48 -1.66 -3.00 4.75
N LEU A 49 -2.62 -2.07 4.78
CA LEU A 49 -3.83 -2.21 5.60
C LEU A 49 -4.68 -3.41 5.17
N GLU A 50 -4.91 -3.59 3.87
CA GLU A 50 -5.64 -4.75 3.34
C GLU A 50 -4.96 -6.06 3.75
N LYS A 51 -3.62 -6.13 3.64
CA LYS A 51 -2.84 -7.29 4.08
C LYS A 51 -2.96 -7.53 5.58
N ALA A 52 -2.84 -6.48 6.40
CA ALA A 52 -2.95 -6.60 7.84
C ALA A 52 -4.33 -7.11 8.29
N VAL A 53 -5.40 -6.67 7.61
CA VAL A 53 -6.76 -7.20 7.84
C VAL A 53 -6.83 -8.70 7.50
N LEU A 54 -6.30 -9.11 6.35
CA LEU A 54 -6.27 -10.52 5.96
C LEU A 54 -5.50 -11.36 6.99
N THR A 55 -4.29 -10.92 7.34
CA THR A 55 -3.44 -11.59 8.34
C THR A 55 -4.13 -11.73 9.70
N PHE A 56 -4.82 -10.69 10.17
CA PHE A 56 -5.59 -10.75 11.42
C PHE A 56 -6.74 -11.76 11.35
N ASN A 57 -7.42 -11.85 10.20
CA ASN A 57 -8.54 -12.79 10.03
C ASN A 57 -8.09 -14.25 9.83
N GLU A 58 -6.88 -14.47 9.32
CA GLU A 58 -6.36 -15.80 9.01
C GLU A 58 -5.57 -16.44 10.17
N LEU A 59 -4.97 -15.63 11.06
CA LEU A 59 -4.17 -16.15 12.15
C LEU A 59 -5.03 -16.72 13.29
N THR A 60 -4.76 -17.98 13.62
CA THR A 60 -5.45 -18.72 14.70
C THR A 60 -4.55 -19.02 15.90
N ASP A 61 -3.24 -18.81 15.77
CA ASP A 61 -2.30 -18.97 16.88
C ASP A 61 -2.45 -17.79 17.84
N GLU A 62 -2.76 -18.08 19.10
CA GLU A 62 -3.03 -17.09 20.16
C GLU A 62 -1.89 -16.08 20.32
N LYS A 63 -0.63 -16.50 20.21
CA LYS A 63 0.53 -15.59 20.30
C LYS A 63 0.73 -14.77 19.03
N ALA A 64 0.28 -15.27 17.88
CA ALA A 64 0.33 -14.55 16.62
C ALA A 64 -0.82 -13.53 16.48
N ILE A 65 -1.94 -13.72 17.19
CA ILE A 65 -3.07 -12.79 17.20
C ILE A 65 -2.66 -11.43 17.79
N ASP A 66 -1.84 -11.40 18.85
CA ASP A 66 -1.33 -10.14 19.40
C ASP A 66 -0.54 -9.36 18.35
N TYR A 67 0.40 -10.03 17.67
CA TYR A 67 1.15 -9.43 16.57
C TYR A 67 0.21 -8.91 15.47
N ALA A 68 -0.76 -9.72 15.04
CA ALA A 68 -1.70 -9.35 13.99
C ALA A 68 -2.57 -8.14 14.38
N SER A 69 -2.98 -8.08 15.65
CA SER A 69 -3.75 -6.97 16.23
C SER A 69 -2.96 -5.67 16.19
N TYR A 70 -1.71 -5.69 16.68
CA TYR A 70 -0.85 -4.51 16.67
C TYR A 70 -0.47 -4.08 15.25
N ASN A 71 -0.21 -5.03 14.35
CA ASN A 71 0.07 -4.75 12.96
C ASN A 71 -1.13 -4.09 12.25
N LEU A 72 -2.35 -4.58 12.49
CA LEU A 72 -3.58 -3.97 11.96
C LEU A 72 -3.79 -2.55 12.49
N LEU A 73 -3.57 -2.32 13.80
CA LEU A 73 -3.65 -0.99 14.40
C LEU A 73 -2.63 -0.02 13.78
N ALA A 74 -1.38 -0.46 13.62
CA ALA A 74 -0.32 0.34 13.01
C ALA A 74 -0.62 0.69 11.54
N ALA A 75 -1.05 -0.28 10.74
CA ALA A 75 -1.40 -0.06 9.34
C ALA A 75 -2.59 0.92 9.19
N ARG A 76 -3.61 0.79 10.05
CA ARG A 76 -4.74 1.74 10.10
C ARG A 76 -4.29 3.15 10.44
N ALA A 77 -3.45 3.28 11.46
CA ALA A 77 -2.94 4.58 11.90
C ALA A 77 -2.12 5.26 10.80
N LYS A 78 -1.22 4.51 10.13
CA LYS A 78 -0.41 4.99 9.01
C LYS A 78 -1.29 5.48 7.86
N TYR A 79 -2.23 4.65 7.38
CA TYR A 79 -3.12 5.02 6.29
C TYR A 79 -3.98 6.25 6.62
N SER A 80 -4.53 6.30 7.84
CA SER A 80 -5.34 7.42 8.30
C SER A 80 -4.55 8.73 8.36
N TYR A 81 -3.30 8.67 8.84
CA TYR A 81 -2.41 9.83 8.87
C TYR A 81 -2.10 10.35 7.47
N LEU A 82 -1.74 9.46 6.53
CA LEU A 82 -1.44 9.85 5.15
C LEU A 82 -2.68 10.43 4.44
N LEU A 83 -3.87 9.86 4.67
CA LEU A 83 -5.13 10.42 4.17
C LEU A 83 -5.38 11.83 4.70
N LYS A 84 -5.13 12.05 6.00
CA LYS A 84 -5.26 13.39 6.60
C LYS A 84 -4.28 14.37 5.94
N LEU A 85 -3.03 13.98 5.77
CA LEU A 85 -2.00 14.80 5.13
C LEU A 85 -2.36 15.16 3.68
N ALA A 86 -2.89 14.21 2.92
CA ALA A 86 -3.34 14.45 1.54
C ALA A 86 -4.54 15.41 1.47
N LYS A 87 -5.49 15.30 2.41
CA LYS A 87 -6.60 16.25 2.55
C LYS A 87 -6.11 17.66 2.88
N GLU A 88 -5.15 17.79 3.79
CA GLU A 88 -4.53 19.07 4.15
C GLU A 88 -3.83 19.73 2.95
N LYS A 89 -3.21 18.91 2.09
CA LYS A 89 -2.63 19.32 0.81
C LYS A 89 -3.64 19.56 -0.30
N LYS A 90 -4.94 19.35 -0.06
CA LYS A 90 -6.04 19.45 -1.04
C LYS A 90 -5.83 18.56 -2.28
N LEU A 91 -5.21 17.41 -2.08
CA LEU A 91 -5.07 16.40 -3.12
C LEU A 91 -6.43 15.76 -3.42
N SER A 92 -6.67 15.44 -4.69
CA SER A 92 -7.82 14.63 -5.10
C SER A 92 -7.52 13.18 -4.77
N LEU A 93 -8.31 12.57 -3.88
CA LEU A 93 -8.19 11.18 -3.39
C LEU A 93 -9.31 10.31 -3.95
#